data_AF-A0A1F5KDI4-F1
#
_entry.id   AF-A0A1F5KDI4-F1
#
_cell.length_a   1.000
_cell.length_b   1.000
_cell.length_c   1.000
_cell.angle_alpha   90.00
_cell.angle_beta   90.00
_cell.angle_gamma   90.00
#
_symmetry.space_group_name_H-M   'P 1'
#
loop_
_entity.id
_entity.type
_entity.pdbx_description
1 polymer ?
#
loop_
_entity_poly.entity_id
_entity_poly.type
_entity_poly.pdbx_seq_one_letter_code
_entity_poly.pdbx_strand_id
1 'polypeptide(L)' 'MEVINPVLRSIVSDLFVNLSAGWVGAIIITPNFSDTTGLKKWVVLTGNLIGVIVSLLIAFSLRSSL' A
#
# COMPACT_ATOMS: atom_id res chain seq x y z
N MET A 1 28.49 4.17 -1.38
CA MET A 1 27.13 3.59 -1.42
C MET A 1 26.97 2.81 -0.14
N GLU A 2 26.13 3.28 0.79
CA GLU A 2 25.83 2.50 2.00
C GLU A 2 25.16 1.19 1.60
N VAL A 3 25.77 0.09 2.00
CA VAL A 3 25.21 -1.25 1.87
C VAL A 3 24.00 -1.29 2.80
N ILE A 4 22.81 -0.99 2.29
CA ILE A 4 21.57 -1.12 3.06
C ILE A 4 21.49 -2.57 3.54
N ASN A 5 21.46 -2.74 4.86
CA ASN A 5 21.46 -4.05 5.52
C ASN A 5 20.34 -4.94 4.94
N PRO A 6 20.62 -6.18 4.51
CA PRO A 6 19.62 -7.08 3.92
C PRO A 6 18.43 -7.33 4.85
N VAL A 7 18.67 -7.34 6.17
CA VAL A 7 17.61 -7.47 7.19
C VAL A 7 16.70 -6.25 7.16
N LEU A 8 17.27 -5.05 7.10
CA LEU A 8 16.50 -3.80 7.02
C LEU A 8 15.65 -3.75 5.76
N ARG A 9 16.19 -4.18 4.59
CA ARG A 9 15.40 -4.27 3.35
C ARG A 9 14.21 -5.22 3.48
N SER A 10 14.41 -6.39 4.10
CA SER A 10 13.32 -7.35 4.33
C SER A 10 12.24 -6.75 5.21
N ILE A 11 12.61 -6.10 6.32
CA ILE A 11 11.65 -5.45 7.23
C ILE A 11 10.86 -4.37 6.49
N VAL A 12 11.54 -3.52 5.71
CA VAL A 12 10.86 -2.47 4.94
C VAL A 12 9.93 -3.07 3.90
N SER A 13 10.34 -4.13 3.20
CA SER A 13 9.46 -4.87 2.28
C SER A 13 8.20 -5.38 3.00
N ASP A 14 8.36 -6.03 4.15
CA ASP A 14 7.23 -6.57 4.92
C ASP A 14 6.30 -5.47 5.46
N LEU A 15 6.84 -4.30 5.80
CA LEU A 15 6.06 -3.11 6.14
C LEU A 15 5.20 -2.65 4.96
N PHE A 16 5.75 -2.62 3.74
CA PHE A 16 4.99 -2.25 2.54
C PHE A 16 3.92 -3.28 2.16
N VAL A 17 4.18 -4.58 2.38
CA VAL A 17 3.15 -5.63 2.23
C VAL A 17 2.00 -5.40 3.23
N ASN A 18 2.31 -5.13 4.50
CA ASN A 18 1.28 -4.83 5.50
C ASN A 18 0.52 -3.53 5.19
N LEU A 19 1.22 -2.50 4.71
CA LEU A 19 0.61 -1.24 4.29
C LEU A 19 -0.36 -1.46 3.12
N SER A 20 0.00 -2.29 2.14
CA SER A 20 -0.90 -2.73 1.07
C SER A 20 -2.19 -3.36 1.61
N ALA A 21 -2.08 -4.27 2.58
CA ALA A 21 -3.26 -4.87 3.22
C ALA A 21 -4.14 -3.82 3.92
N GLY A 22 -3.54 -2.80 4.54
CA GLY A 22 -4.26 -1.65 5.10
C GLY A 22 -5.06 -0.87 4.05
N TRP A 23 -4.46 -0.60 2.88
CA TRP A 23 -5.15 0.05 1.77
C TRP A 23 -6.31 -0.80 1.22
N VAL A 24 -6.13 -2.12 1.10
CA VAL A 24 -7.23 -3.04 0.72
C VAL A 24 -8.36 -2.98 1.75
N GLY A 25 -8.03 -2.98 3.05
CA GLY A 25 -9.01 -2.80 4.12
C GLY A 25 -9.79 -1.49 3.99
N ALA A 26 -9.10 -0.39 3.68
CA ALA A 26 -9.74 0.90 3.43
C ALA A 26 -10.72 0.84 2.23
N ILE A 27 -10.38 0.15 1.13
CA ILE A 27 -11.29 -0.04 -0.01
C ILE A 27 -12.58 -0.76 0.41
N ILE A 28 -12.50 -1.73 1.33
CA ILE A 28 -13.65 -2.50 1.79
C ILE A 28 -14.49 -1.71 2.80
N ILE A 29 -13.86 -0.98 3.71
CA ILE A 29 -14.52 -0.26 4.81
C ILE A 29 -15.08 1.08 4.34
N THR A 30 -14.30 1.89 3.62
CA THR A 30 -14.68 3.27 3.23
C THR A 30 -16.07 3.36 2.56
N PRO A 31 -16.50 2.45 1.68
CA PRO A 31 -17.82 2.54 1.06
C PRO A 31 -19.00 2.47 2.00
N ASN A 32 -18.85 1.78 3.13
CA ASN A 32 -19.93 1.53 4.09
C ASN A 32 -19.92 2.50 5.28
N PHE A 33 -18.78 3.16 5.54
CA PHE A 33 -18.59 4.00 6.72
C PHE A 33 -18.24 5.46 6.39
N SER A 34 -18.07 5.81 5.11
CA SER A 34 -17.79 7.19 4.71
C SER A 34 -19.06 7.92 4.29
N ASP A 35 -19.25 9.12 4.82
CA ASP A 35 -20.28 10.07 4.36
C ASP A 35 -19.97 10.68 2.99
N THR A 36 -18.84 10.33 2.36
CA THR A 36 -18.51 10.81 1.01
C THR A 36 -19.38 10.14 -0.05
N THR A 37 -20.01 10.96 -0.89
CA THR A 37 -20.93 10.52 -1.94
C THR A 37 -20.42 10.87 -3.35
N GLY A 38 -20.96 10.18 -4.36
CA GLY A 38 -20.71 10.46 -5.78
C GLY A 38 -19.24 10.36 -6.17
N LEU A 39 -18.76 11.34 -6.94
CA LEU A 39 -17.40 11.36 -7.50
C LEU A 39 -16.30 11.34 -6.42
N LYS A 40 -16.52 11.99 -5.27
CA LYS A 40 -15.53 12.03 -4.18
C LYS A 40 -15.24 10.63 -3.63
N LYS A 41 -16.26 9.80 -3.48
CA LYS A 41 -16.12 8.40 -3.06
C LYS A 41 -15.26 7.62 -4.05
N TRP A 42 -15.52 7.78 -5.35
CA TRP A 42 -14.73 7.15 -6.40
C TRP A 42 -13.26 7.59 -6.40
N VAL A 43 -13.00 8.88 -6.20
CA VAL A 43 -11.64 9.41 -6.08
C VAL A 43 -10.91 8.79 -4.88
N VAL A 44 -11.57 8.69 -3.71
CA VAL A 44 -10.98 8.07 -2.51
C VAL A 44 -10.68 6.59 -2.75
N LEU A 45 -11.62 5.83 -3.32
CA LEU A 45 -11.42 4.40 -3.60
C LEU A 45 -10.32 4.16 -4.63
N THR A 46 -10.26 5.00 -5.67
CA THR A 46 -9.20 4.95 -6.68
C THR A 46 -7.85 5.28 -6.05
N GLY A 47 -7.79 6.28 -5.16
CA GLY A 47 -6.58 6.62 -4.41
C GLY A 47 -6.09 5.46 -3.54
N ASN A 48 -7.01 4.79 -2.83
CA ASN A 48 -6.65 3.61 -2.05
C ASN A 48 -6.13 2.47 -2.94
N LEU A 49 -6.74 2.25 -4.11
CA LEU A 49 -6.28 1.23 -5.06
C LEU A 49 -4.88 1.54 -5.59
N ILE A 50 -4.59 2.81 -5.90
CA ILE A 50 -3.23 3.25 -6.26
C ILE A 50 -2.27 2.99 -5.09
N GLY A 51 -2.68 3.28 -3.85
CA GLY A 51 -1.92 2.98 -2.64
C GLY A 51 -1.56 1.50 -2.49
N VAL A 52 -2.50 0.59 -2.79
CA VAL A 52 -2.25 -0.87 -2.84
C VAL A 52 -1.13 -1.17 -3.85
N ILE A 53 -1.30 -0.72 -5.10
CA ILE A 53 -0.38 -1.03 -6.19
C ILE A 53 1.02 -0.50 -5.90
N VAL A 54 1.13 0.77 -5.49
CA VAL A 54 2.41 1.41 -5.17
C VAL A 54 3.10 0.69 -4.01
N SER A 55 2.36 0.35 -2.95
CA SER A 55 2.94 -0.36 -1.80
C SER A 55 3.48 -1.73 -2.20
N LEU A 56 2.74 -2.49 -3.01
CA LEU A 56 3.19 -3.80 -3.50
C LEU A 56 4.39 -3.68 -4.46
N LEU A 57 4.42 -2.67 -5.33
CA LEU A 57 5.56 -2.44 -6.22
C LEU A 57 6.84 -2.12 -5.44
N ILE A 58 6.74 -1.31 -4.38
CA ILE A 58 7.89 -0.99 -3.52
C ILE A 58 8.35 -2.25 -2.77
N ALA A 59 7.43 -3.01 -2.18
CA ALA A 59 7.76 -4.28 -1.53
C ALA A 59 8.45 -5.25 -2.50
N PHE A 60 7.90 -5.42 -3.71
CA PHE A 60 8.47 -6.29 -4.73
C PHE A 60 9.86 -5.83 -5.18
N SER A 61 10.05 -4.54 -5.41
CA SER A 61 11.35 -3.98 -5.79
C SER A 61 12.42 -4.19 -4.71
N LEU A 62 12.05 -4.00 -3.44
CA LEU A 62 12.93 -4.24 -2.29
C LEU A 62 13.30 -5.71 -2.16
N ARG A 63 12.37 -6.62 -2.44
CA ARG A 63 12.58 -8.07 -2.32
C ARG A 63 13.27 -8.71 -3.53
N SER A 64 13.00 -8.22 -4.73
CA SER A 64 13.65 -8.68 -5.97
C SER A 64 15.11 -8.19 -6.09
N SER A 65 15.52 -7.27 -5.24
CA SER A 65 16.91 -6.79 -5.14
C SER A 65 17.75 -7.58 -4.12
N LEU A 66 17.27 -8.77 -3.70
CA LEU A 66 17.99 -9.78 -2.90
C LEU A 66 18.48 -10.91 -3.82
#